data_AF-A0A6N2VGM5-F1
#
_entry.id   AF-A0A6N2VGM5-F1
#
_cell.length_a   1.000
_cell.length_b   1.000
_cell.length_c   1.000
_cell.angle_alpha   90.00
_cell.angle_beta   90.00
_cell.angle_gamma   90.00
#
_symmetry.space_group_name_H-M   'P 1'
#
loop_
_entity.id
_entity.type
_entity.pdbx_description
1 polymer ?
#
loop_
_entity_poly.entity_id
_entity_poly.type
_entity_poly.pdbx_seq_one_letter_code
_entity_poly.pdbx_strand_id
1 'polypeptide(L)'
;MLGISSVVCMLLGVLLVEGHSLQNKIQQNEVRYAQLEKQLKEEQARTGEIEELQEYMQSDEYVEKIAKEKIGLVKENEIIFKETK
;
A
#
# COMPACT_ATOMS: atom_id res chain seq x y z
N MET A 1 -18.14 -49.10 32.89
CA MET A 1 -17.47 -48.91 31.59
C MET A 1 -18.21 -47.91 30.68
N LEU A 2 -19.51 -48.06 30.42
CA LEU A 2 -20.27 -47.17 29.51
C LEU A 2 -20.31 -45.67 29.93
N GLY A 3 -20.47 -45.38 31.23
CA GLY A 3 -20.51 -43.98 31.72
C GLY A 3 -19.19 -43.22 31.53
N ILE A 4 -18.05 -43.86 31.82
CA ILE A 4 -16.73 -43.26 31.65
C ILE A 4 -16.45 -43.03 30.16
N SER A 5 -16.78 -44.00 29.31
CA SER A 5 -16.62 -43.87 27.85
C SER A 5 -17.45 -42.71 27.28
N SER A 6 -18.66 -42.49 27.79
CA SER A 6 -19.52 -41.37 27.38
C SER A 6 -18.90 -40.00 27.68
N VAL A 7 -18.38 -39.83 28.90
CA VAL A 7 -17.71 -38.58 29.32
C VAL A 7 -16.46 -38.32 28.50
N VAL A 8 -15.65 -39.35 28.23
CA VAL A 8 -14.46 -39.23 27.39
C VAL A 8 -14.83 -38.84 25.96
N CYS A 9 -15.87 -39.43 25.38
CA CYS A 9 -16.36 -39.05 24.05
C CYS A 9 -16.84 -37.60 23.99
N MET A 10 -17.55 -37.11 25.02
CA MET A 10 -17.97 -35.70 25.08
C MET A 10 -16.76 -34.76 25.17
N LEU A 11 -15.78 -35.06 26.03
CA LEU A 11 -14.56 -34.26 26.15
C LEU A 11 -13.78 -34.20 24.83
N LEU A 12 -13.62 -35.33 24.14
CA LEU A 12 -12.98 -35.37 22.82
C LEU A 12 -13.76 -34.56 21.79
N GLY A 13 -15.09 -34.63 21.81
CA GLY A 13 -15.95 -33.83 20.93
C GLY A 13 -15.73 -32.33 21.11
N VAL A 14 -15.69 -31.85 22.36
CA VAL A 14 -15.42 -30.43 22.66
C VAL A 14 -14.03 -30.01 22.19
N LEU A 15 -13.00 -30.80 22.47
CA LEU A 15 -11.62 -30.51 22.06
C LEU A 15 -11.46 -30.43 20.53
N LEU A 16 -12.17 -31.27 19.79
CA LEU A 16 -12.14 -31.24 18.32
C LEU A 16 -12.80 -29.97 17.77
N VAL A 17 -13.94 -29.55 18.34
CA VAL A 17 -14.63 -28.31 17.93
C VAL A 17 -13.78 -27.08 18.26
N GLU A 18 -13.20 -27.02 19.45
CA GLU A 18 -12.31 -25.94 19.85
C GLU A 18 -11.04 -25.89 18.99
N GLY A 19 -10.44 -27.05 18.70
CA GLY A 19 -9.28 -27.16 17.82
C GLY A 19 -9.55 -26.62 16.41
N HIS A 20 -10.70 -26.99 15.82
CA HIS A 20 -11.10 -26.49 14.50
C HIS A 20 -11.40 -24.99 14.52
N SER A 21 -12.04 -24.48 15.57
CA SER A 21 -12.28 -23.05 15.75
C SER A 21 -10.97 -22.26 15.87
N LEU A 22 -9.98 -22.82 16.58
CA LEU A 22 -8.67 -22.21 16.74
C LEU A 22 -7.89 -22.16 15.42
N GLN A 23 -7.91 -23.25 14.64
CA GLN A 23 -7.31 -23.27 13.31
C GLN A 23 -7.94 -22.24 12.36
N ASN A 24 -9.27 -22.10 12.37
CA ASN A 24 -9.95 -21.09 11.57
C ASN A 24 -9.51 -19.67 11.96
N LYS A 25 -9.36 -19.38 13.26
CA LYS A 25 -8.86 -18.07 13.73
C LYS A 25 -7.43 -17.81 13.30
N ILE A 26 -6.57 -18.82 13.33
CA ILE A 26 -5.18 -18.71 12.86
C ILE A 26 -5.16 -18.35 11.38
N GLN A 27 -5.88 -19.10 10.54
CA GLN A 27 -5.96 -18.85 9.10
C GLN A 27 -6.52 -17.44 8.79
N GLN A 28 -7.60 -17.04 9.47
CA GLN A 28 -8.15 -15.69 9.31
C GLN A 28 -7.15 -14.61 9.71
N ASN A 29 -6.39 -14.82 10.78
CA ASN A 29 -5.35 -13.88 11.18
C ASN A 29 -4.22 -13.82 10.15
N GLU A 30 -3.74 -14.95 9.64
CA GLU A 30 -2.72 -14.98 8.58
C GLU A 30 -3.16 -14.20 7.34
N VAL A 31 -4.41 -14.39 6.89
CA VAL A 31 -4.98 -13.62 5.77
C VAL A 31 -5.00 -12.11 6.08
N ARG A 32 -5.40 -11.73 7.29
CA ARG A 32 -5.40 -10.32 7.72
C ARG A 32 -3.99 -9.74 7.79
N TYR A 33 -3.02 -10.50 8.28
CA TYR A 33 -1.61 -10.10 8.30
C TYR A 33 -1.08 -9.86 6.89
N ALA A 34 -1.30 -10.81 5.97
CA ALA A 34 -0.86 -10.68 4.58
C ALA A 34 -1.51 -9.46 3.89
N GLN A 35 -2.80 -9.22 4.15
CA GLN A 35 -3.51 -8.06 3.61
C GLN A 35 -2.95 -6.74 4.16
N LEU A 36 -2.72 -6.66 5.48
CA LEU A 36 -2.14 -5.47 6.12
C LEU A 36 -0.71 -5.22 5.64
N GLU A 37 0.11 -6.25 5.49
CA GLU A 37 1.47 -6.12 4.98
C GLU A 37 1.48 -5.62 3.53
N LYS A 38 0.54 -6.10 2.71
CA LYS A 38 0.37 -5.60 1.34
C LYS A 38 0.01 -4.11 1.33
N GLN A 39 -0.95 -3.69 2.15
CA GLN A 39 -1.35 -2.28 2.28
C GLN A 39 -0.19 -1.40 2.77
N LEU A 40 0.59 -1.90 3.73
CA LEU A 40 1.77 -1.19 4.23
C LEU A 40 2.80 -0.96 3.12
N LYS A 41 3.12 -1.99 2.32
CA LYS A 41 4.06 -1.87 1.21
C LYS A 41 3.58 -0.91 0.13
N GLU A 42 2.28 -0.94 -0.18
CA GLU A 42 1.68 -0.02 -1.15
C GLU A 42 1.75 1.43 -0.68
N GLU A 43 1.40 1.70 0.59
CA GLU A 43 1.48 3.06 1.14
C GLU A 43 2.92 3.55 1.30
N GLN A 44 3.86 2.67 1.64
CA GLN A 44 5.29 3.01 1.65
C GLN A 44 5.81 3.36 0.26
N ALA A 45 5.43 2.59 -0.78
CA ALA A 45 5.79 2.90 -2.16
C ALA A 45 5.22 4.26 -2.60
N ARG A 46 3.94 4.52 -2.30
CA ARG A 46 3.30 5.81 -2.58
C ARG A 46 3.98 6.97 -1.85
N THR A 47 4.46 6.75 -0.64
CA THR A 47 5.20 7.78 0.12
C THR A 47 6.52 8.11 -0.57
N GLY A 48 7.26 7.10 -1.05
CA GLY A 48 8.48 7.31 -1.83
C GLY A 48 8.24 8.07 -3.14
N GLU A 49 7.20 7.71 -3.89
CA GLU A 49 6.81 8.43 -5.13
C GLU A 49 6.48 9.91 -4.86
N ILE A 50 5.85 10.20 -3.72
CA ILE A 50 5.53 11.58 -3.31
C ILE A 50 6.80 12.35 -2.96
N GLU A 51 7.75 11.73 -2.27
CA GLU A 51 9.04 12.35 -1.95
C GLU A 51 9.84 12.67 -3.21
N GLU A 52 9.92 11.74 -4.16
CA GLU A 52 10.56 11.98 -5.47
C GLU A 52 9.88 13.10 -6.26
N LEU A 53 8.54 13.13 -6.27
CA LEU A 53 7.78 14.18 -6.92
C LEU A 53 8.02 15.54 -6.25
N GLN A 54 8.08 15.57 -4.92
CA GLN A 54 8.37 16.79 -4.17
C GLN A 54 9.76 17.32 -4.51
N GLU A 55 10.78 16.46 -4.57
CA GLU A 55 12.14 16.83 -4.96
C GLU A 55 12.18 17.36 -6.40
N TYR A 56 11.50 16.68 -7.34
CA TYR A 56 11.37 17.15 -8.72
C TYR A 56 10.68 18.52 -8.81
N MET A 57 9.61 18.76 -8.06
CA MET A 57 8.94 20.07 -8.03
C MET A 57 9.78 21.18 -7.42
N GLN A 58 10.72 20.84 -6.53
CA GLN A 58 11.68 21.80 -5.97
C GLN A 58 12.88 22.05 -6.88
N SER A 59 13.07 21.24 -7.92
CA SER A 59 14.16 21.41 -8.88
C SER A 59 13.99 22.68 -9.72
N ASP A 60 15.13 23.28 -10.08
CA ASP A 60 15.18 24.44 -10.99
C ASP A 60 14.57 24.12 -12.36
N GLU A 61 14.58 22.85 -12.79
CA GLU A 61 13.97 22.38 -14.03
C GLU A 61 12.44 22.56 -14.03
N TYR A 62 11.78 22.21 -12.92
CA TYR A 62 10.35 22.41 -12.77
C TYR A 62 9.99 23.90 -12.71
N VAL A 63 10.79 24.70 -12.00
CA VAL A 63 10.62 26.15 -11.90
C VAL A 63 10.77 26.80 -13.29
N GLU A 64 11.78 26.40 -14.06
CA GLU A 64 12.02 26.88 -15.41
C GLU A 64 10.86 26.52 -16.36
N LYS A 65 10.37 25.28 -16.30
CA LYS A 65 9.22 24.83 -17.09
C LYS A 65 7.97 25.65 -16.78
N ILE A 66 7.66 25.87 -15.49
CA ILE A 66 6.52 26.66 -15.06
C ILE A 66 6.69 28.15 -15.43
N ALA A 67 7.90 28.70 -15.33
CA ALA A 67 8.17 30.08 -15.75
C ALA A 67 7.98 30.27 -17.26
N LYS A 68 8.42 29.30 -18.06
CA LYS A 68 8.21 29.29 -19.52
C LYS A 68 6.73 29.16 -19.89
N GLU A 69 5.97 28.31 -19.20
CA GLU A 69 4.54 28.11 -19.45
C GLU A 69 3.65 29.27 -18.95
N LYS A 70 3.88 29.77 -17.73
CA LYS A 70 2.96 30.75 -17.09
C LYS A 70 3.22 32.19 -17.47
N ILE A 71 4.49 32.59 -17.58
CA ILE A 71 4.88 33.99 -17.83
C ILE A 71 5.65 34.15 -19.14
N GLY A 72 5.81 33.08 -19.92
CA GLY A 72 6.57 33.11 -21.16
C GLY A 72 8.04 33.46 -20.95
N LEU A 73 8.60 33.14 -19.76
CA LEU A 73 10.00 33.44 -19.46
C LEU A 73 10.89 32.58 -20.36
N VAL A 74 11.57 33.22 -21.29
CA VAL A 74 12.52 32.62 -22.24
C VAL A 74 13.92 32.95 -21.74
N LYS A 75 14.84 31.99 -21.77
CA LYS A 75 16.26 32.27 -21.45
C LYS A 75 16.81 33.31 -22.43
N GLU A 76 17.76 34.14 -21.99
CA GLU A 76 18.37 35.23 -22.80
C GLU A 76 18.92 34.77 -24.17
N ASN A 77 19.18 33.47 -24.35
CA ASN A 77 19.71 32.87 -25.57
C ASN A 77 18.70 32.00 -26.36
N GLU A 78 17.40 32.01 -26.04
CA GLU A 78 16.37 31.26 -26.80
C GLU A 78 15.68 32.14 -27.86
N ILE A 79 15.69 31.71 -29.13
CA ILE A 79 15.03 32.40 -30.24
C ILE A 79 13.60 31.86 -30.41
N ILE A 80 12.58 32.69 -30.18
CA ILE A 80 11.18 32.32 -30.43
C ILE A 80 10.85 32.53 -31.92
N PHE A 81 10.60 31.45 -32.65
CA PHE A 81 9.94 31.51 -33.95
C PHE A 81 8.42 31.62 -33.76
N LYS A 82 7.84 32.76 -34.15
CA LYS A 82 6.38 32.88 -34.37
C LYS A 82 6.13 32.88 -35.87
N GLU A 83 5.37 31.91 -36.36
CA GLU A 83 4.84 31.97 -37.73
C GLU A 83 3.77 33.08 -37.80
N THR A 84 4.06 34.12 -38.58
CA THR A 84 3.10 35.16 -38.92
C THR A 84 2.11 34.57 -39.92
N LYS A 85 0.83 34.51 -39.55
CA LYS A 85 -0.27 34.30 -40.49
C LYS A 85 -0.84 35.64 -40.94
#